data_AF-A0A1Z5L8P1-F1
#
_entry.id   AF-A0A1Z5L8P1-F1
#
_cell.length_a   1.000
_cell.length_b   1.000
_cell.length_c   1.000
_cell.angle_alpha   90.00
_cell.angle_beta   90.00
_cell.angle_gamma   90.00
#
_symmetry.space_group_name_H-M   'P 1'
#
loop_
_entity.id
_entity.type
_entity.pdbx_description
1 polymer ?
#
loop_
_entity_poly.entity_id
_entity_poly.type
_entity_poly.pdbx_seq_one_letter_code
_entity_poly.pdbx_strand_id
1 'polypeptide(L)' 'MPLNTPIARNSIRFVCISDTHSFLSDMRYRIPPGDVLLHAGDFTRRGLFMEVTNFNDFLGEHGLLLMR' A
#
# COMPACT_ATOMS: atom_id res chain seq x y z
N MET A 1 10.85 12.18 -5.37
CA MET A 1 10.02 12.54 -6.54
C MET A 1 8.71 13.12 -6.01
N PRO A 2 8.29 14.31 -6.45
CA PRO A 2 6.96 14.83 -6.11
C PRO A 2 5.85 13.84 -6.47
N LEU A 3 4.83 13.69 -5.63
CA LEU A 3 3.72 12.74 -5.87
C LEU A 3 2.95 13.01 -7.17
N ASN A 4 2.95 14.27 -7.61
CA ASN A 4 2.33 14.74 -8.84
C ASN A 4 3.25 14.63 -10.07
N THR A 5 4.43 14.03 -9.96
CA THR A 5 5.31 13.88 -11.12
C THR A 5 4.62 12.99 -12.15
N PRO A 6 4.59 13.36 -13.45
CA PRO A 6 3.97 12.53 -14.48
C PRO A 6 4.62 11.14 -14.59
N ILE A 7 3.82 10.13 -14.98
CA ILE A 7 4.34 8.80 -15.34
C ILE A 7 4.73 8.87 -16.82
N ALA A 8 5.92 8.34 -17.16
CA ALA A 8 6.34 8.25 -18.56
C ALA A 8 5.41 7.30 -19.34
N ARG A 9 5.21 7.58 -20.64
CA ARG A 9 4.18 6.95 -21.49
C ARG A 9 4.18 5.41 -21.49
N ASN A 10 5.33 4.77 -21.25
CA ASN A 10 5.49 3.32 -21.22
C ASN A 10 6.18 2.88 -19.93
N SER A 11 5.68 3.32 -18.77
CA SER A 11 6.28 2.99 -17.48
C SER A 11 5.22 2.67 -16.44
N ILE A 12 5.61 1.83 -15.48
CA ILE A 12 4.79 1.44 -14.32
C ILE A 12 5.32 2.19 -13.10
N ARG A 13 4.41 2.78 -12.32
CA ARG A 13 4.70 3.38 -11.02
C ARG A 13 4.46 2.38 -9.91
N PHE A 14 5.56 1.94 -9.29
CA PHE A 14 5.50 1.22 -8.03
C PHE A 14 5.35 2.19 -6.87
N VAL A 15 4.46 1.85 -5.94
CA VAL A 15 4.39 2.48 -4.62
C VAL A 15 4.97 1.50 -3.63
N CYS A 16 6.14 1.81 -3.09
CA CYS A 16 6.85 0.91 -2.18
C CYS A 16 6.66 1.38 -0.74
N ILE A 17 6.18 0.50 0.12
CA ILE A 17 6.02 0.71 1.57
C ILE A 17 6.52 -0.53 2.34
N SER A 18 6.70 -0.41 3.64
CA SER A 18 7.15 -1.49 4.51
C SER A 18 6.80 -1.17 5.98
N ASP A 19 6.97 -2.15 6.87
CA ASP A 19 7.00 -1.96 8.33
C ASP A 19 5.77 -1.24 8.90
N THR A 20 4.60 -1.49 8.33
CA THR A 20 3.38 -0.80 8.75
C THR A 20 2.88 -1.29 10.10
N HIS A 21 3.30 -2.47 10.57
CA HIS A 21 2.98 -3.01 11.89
C HIS A 21 1.50 -2.79 12.28
N SER A 22 0.60 -3.26 11.42
CA SER A 22 -0.87 -3.20 11.57
C SER A 22 -1.48 -1.79 11.63
N PHE A 23 -0.75 -0.74 11.25
CA PHE A 23 -1.20 0.65 11.28
C PHE A 23 -1.55 1.24 9.91
N LEU A 24 -1.81 0.41 8.90
CA LEU A 24 -2.19 0.91 7.57
C LEU A 24 -3.43 1.81 7.60
N SER A 25 -4.42 1.48 8.43
CA SER A 25 -5.63 2.28 8.62
C SER A 25 -5.39 3.60 9.36
N ASP A 26 -4.30 3.67 10.14
CA ASP A 26 -3.95 4.84 10.98
C ASP A 26 -2.80 5.68 10.38
N MET A 27 -2.38 5.37 9.15
CA MET A 27 -1.30 6.10 8.51
C MET A 27 -1.70 7.57 8.31
N ARG A 28 -0.81 8.47 8.77
CA ARG A 28 -0.96 9.92 8.63
C ARG A 28 -1.15 10.37 7.17
N TYR A 29 -0.58 9.61 6.23
CA TYR A 29 -0.64 9.90 4.81
C TYR A 29 -1.29 8.74 4.09
N ARG A 30 -2.19 9.07 3.14
CA ARG A 30 -2.76 8.07 2.24
C ARG A 30 -1.68 7.52 1.32
N ILE A 31 -1.84 6.26 0.92
CA ILE A 31 -1.02 5.66 -0.13
C ILE A 31 -1.19 6.50 -1.41
N PRO A 32 -0.09 7.00 -2.02
CA PRO A 32 -0.18 7.79 -3.24
C PRO A 32 -0.63 6.94 -4.44
N PRO A 33 -1.13 7.56 -5.51
CA PRO A 33 -1.51 6.83 -6.71
C PRO A 33 -0.30 6.18 -7.39
N GLY A 34 -0.49 4.95 -7.85
CA GLY A 34 0.47 4.20 -8.65
C GLY A 34 -0.16 2.90 -9.14
N ASP A 35 0.52 2.21 -10.03
CA ASP A 35 -0.04 1.05 -10.73
C ASP A 35 0.13 -0.24 -9.91
N VAL A 36 1.21 -0.33 -9.10
CA VAL A 36 1.52 -1.50 -8.27
C VAL A 36 1.91 -1.06 -6.87
N LEU A 37 1.19 -1.54 -5.86
CA LEU A 37 1.61 -1.44 -4.47
C LEU A 37 2.56 -2.60 -4.14
N LEU A 38 3.75 -2.28 -3.64
CA LEU A 38 4.73 -3.23 -3.14
C LEU A 38 4.92 -3.00 -1.64
N HIS A 39 4.47 -3.95 -0.83
CA HIS A 39 4.72 -3.98 0.62
C HIS A 39 5.91 -4.91 0.91
N ALA A 40 7.00 -4.40 1.48
CA ALA A 40 8.27 -5.13 1.58
C ALA A 40 8.44 -6.03 2.82
N GLY A 41 7.46 -6.07 3.72
CA GLY A 41 7.46 -6.95 4.90
C GLY A 41 6.84 -6.28 6.10
N ASP A 42 6.72 -6.99 7.22
CA ASP A 42 6.32 -6.44 8.53
C ASP A 42 4.99 -5.66 8.55
N PHE A 43 4.00 -6.12 7.79
CA PHE A 43 2.65 -5.56 7.83
C PHE A 43 1.88 -5.92 9.11
N THR A 44 2.33 -6.93 9.87
CA THR A 44 1.76 -7.34 11.17
C THR A 44 2.63 -6.87 12.35
N ARG A 45 2.03 -6.72 13.54
CA ARG A 45 2.80 -6.46 14.78
C ARG A 45 3.32 -7.72 15.43
N ARG A 46 2.48 -8.75 15.45
CA ARG A 46 2.72 -10.00 16.19
C ARG A 46 2.48 -11.24 15.35
N GLY A 47 2.00 -11.09 14.11
CA GLY A 47 1.68 -12.20 13.21
C GLY A 47 0.36 -12.89 13.57
N LEU A 48 -0.55 -12.18 14.23
CA LEU A 48 -1.85 -12.76 14.60
C LEU A 48 -2.74 -12.90 13.36
N PHE A 49 -3.58 -13.93 13.33
CA PHE A 49 -4.50 -14.18 12.22
C PHE A 49 -5.34 -12.94 11.87
N MET A 50 -5.89 -12.27 12.89
CA MET A 50 -6.67 -11.04 12.71
C MET A 50 -5.85 -9.90 12.08
N GLU A 51 -4.55 -9.78 12.37
CA GLU A 51 -3.69 -8.77 11.75
C GLU A 51 -3.48 -9.05 10.25
N VAL A 52 -3.37 -10.34 9.89
CA VAL A 52 -3.30 -10.78 8.49
C VAL A 52 -4.62 -10.54 7.76
N THR A 53 -5.75 -10.89 8.37
CA THR A 53 -7.08 -10.64 7.81
C THR A 53 -7.31 -9.15 7.58
N ASN A 54 -7.04 -8.31 8.58
CA ASN A 54 -7.20 -6.85 8.45
C ASN A 54 -6.31 -6.26 7.34
N PHE A 55 -5.07 -6.75 7.21
CA PHE A 55 -4.19 -6.34 6.11
C PHE A 55 -4.76 -6.75 4.75
N ASN A 56 -5.27 -7.97 4.62
CA ASN A 56 -5.89 -8.46 3.40
C ASN A 56 -7.16 -7.67 3.05
N ASP A 57 -7.99 -7.33 4.04
CA ASP A 57 -9.21 -6.54 3.84
C ASP A 57 -8.87 -5.13 3.36
N PHE A 58 -7.85 -4.50 3.97
CA PHE A 58 -7.30 -3.23 3.46
C PHE A 58 -6.87 -3.33 1.99
N LEU A 59 -6.16 -4.39 1.61
CA LEU A 59 -5.78 -4.63 0.21
C LEU A 59 -6.99 -4.86 -0.70
N GLY A 60 -8.05 -5.52 -0.24
CA GLY A 60 -9.27 -5.74 -1.01
C GLY A 60 -10.08 -4.47 -1.25
N GLU A 61 -10.22 -3.63 -0.22
CA GLU A 61 -10.94 -2.37 -0.31
C GLU A 61 -10.20 -1.33 -1.17
N HIS A 62 -8.87 -1.27 -1.05
CA HIS A 62 -8.05 -0.22 -1.66
C HIS A 62 -7.31 -0.67 -2.92
N GLY A 63 -7.13 -1.97 -3.14
CA GLY A 63 -6.45 -2.52 -4.31
C GLY A 63 -7.17 -2.22 -5.62
N LEU A 64 -8.51 -2.17 -5.62
CA LEU A 64 -9.31 -1.80 -6.79
C LEU A 64 -9.40 -0.29 -7.03
N LEU A 65 -9.15 0.54 -6.01
CA LEU A 65 -9.21 2.01 -6.09
C LEU A 65 -7.84 2.66 -6.35
N LEU A 66 -6.75 1.95 -6.01
CA LEU A 66 -5.37 2.41 -6.24
C LEU A 66 -4.84 2.02 -7.62
N MET A 67 -5.35 0.94 -8.21
CA MET A 67 -5.01 0.50 -9.57
C MET A 67 -5.88 1.25 -10.59
N ARG A 68 -5.26 2.10 -11.39
CA ARG A 68 -5.89 2.71 -12.57
C ARG A 68 -5.69 1.85 -13.80
#